data_AF-A0A350V1H5-F1
#
_entry.id   AF-A0A350V1H5-F1
#
_cell.length_a   1.000
_cell.length_b   1.000
_cell.length_c   1.000
_cell.angle_alpha   90.00
_cell.angle_beta   90.00
_cell.angle_gamma   90.00
#
_symmetry.space_group_name_H-M   'P 1'
#
loop_
_entity.id
_entity.type
_entity.pdbx_description
1 polymer ?
#
loop_
_entity_poly.entity_id
_entity_poly.type
_entity_poly.pdbx_seq_one_letter_code
_entity_poly.pdbx_strand_id
1 'polypeptide(L)'
;MTLTLIKKNFHTLIDKVENKELLDQFYRALLFSASRKKGQIWNSLTEEQKNKVLKTFKESQQTKNLVSHEKVMKKYSKWLTK
;
A
#
# COMPACT_ATOMS: atom_id res chain seq x y z
N MET A 1 -7.75 10.09 -22.28
CA MET A 1 -7.89 11.40 -21.58
C MET A 1 -6.56 12.12 -21.63
N THR A 2 -6.52 13.40 -22.04
CA THR A 2 -5.28 14.20 -22.04
C THR A 2 -5.01 14.75 -20.64
N LEU A 3 -3.75 15.05 -20.31
CA LEU A 3 -3.37 15.61 -19.01
C LEU A 3 -4.15 16.90 -18.68
N THR A 4 -4.34 17.76 -19.68
CA THR A 4 -5.12 18.99 -19.56
C THR A 4 -6.58 18.73 -19.21
N LEU A 5 -7.20 17.72 -19.83
CA LEU A 5 -8.59 17.35 -19.55
C LEU A 5 -8.74 16.77 -18.13
N ILE A 6 -7.77 15.97 -17.67
CA ILE A 6 -7.76 15.43 -16.31
C ILE A 6 -7.68 16.56 -15.28
N LYS A 7 -6.78 17.53 -15.48
CA LYS A 7 -6.66 18.69 -14.60
C LYS A 7 -7.95 19.50 -14.54
N LYS A 8 -8.54 19.81 -15.70
CA LYS A 8 -9.81 20.55 -15.80
C LYS A 8 -10.92 19.85 -15.02
N ASN A 9 -11.10 18.54 -15.25
CA ASN A 9 -12.12 17.76 -14.57
C ASN A 9 -11.90 17.71 -13.06
N PHE A 10 -10.65 17.65 -12.61
CA PHE A 10 -10.30 17.62 -11.20
C PHE A 10 -10.61 18.96 -10.50
N HIS A 11 -10.30 20.10 -11.12
CA HIS A 11 -10.69 21.42 -10.59
C HIS A 11 -12.20 21.54 -10.47
N THR A 12 -12.95 21.18 -11.52
CA THR A 12 -14.42 21.20 -11.47
C THR A 12 -14.99 20.28 -10.39
N LEU A 13 -14.33 19.16 -10.09
CA LEU A 13 -14.74 18.27 -9.01
C LEU A 13 -14.51 18.91 -7.65
N ILE A 14 -13.32 19.50 -7.42
CA ILE A 14 -12.98 20.21 -6.18
C ILE A 14 -13.99 21.33 -5.91
N ASP A 15 -14.31 22.13 -6.92
CA ASP A 15 -15.22 23.29 -6.79
C ASP A 15 -16.64 22.87 -6.38
N LYS A 16 -17.04 21.62 -6.64
CA LYS A 16 -18.36 21.08 -6.28
C LYS A 16 -18.40 20.44 -4.89
N VAL A 17 -17.26 20.20 -4.25
CA VAL A 17 -17.21 19.56 -2.94
C VAL A 17 -17.33 20.62 -1.85
N GLU A 18 -18.49 20.68 -1.20
CA GLU A 18 -18.72 21.57 -0.05
C GLU A 18 -18.32 20.92 1.29
N ASN A 19 -18.18 19.59 1.31
CA ASN A 19 -17.77 18.85 2.50
C ASN A 19 -16.24 18.98 2.72
N LYS A 20 -15.86 19.79 3.70
CA LYS A 20 -14.47 20.03 4.09
C LYS A 20 -13.71 18.75 4.48
N GLU A 21 -14.34 17.84 5.22
CA GLU A 21 -13.69 16.61 5.67
C GLU A 21 -13.36 15.71 4.49
N LEU A 22 -14.30 15.55 3.55
CA LEU A 22 -14.10 14.82 2.32
C LEU A 22 -12.95 15.44 1.50
N LEU A 23 -12.95 16.77 1.36
CA LEU A 23 -11.91 17.47 0.61
C LEU A 23 -10.52 17.32 1.26
N ASP A 24 -10.43 17.37 2.59
CA ASP A 24 -9.18 17.14 3.33
C ASP A 24 -8.64 15.71 3.14
N GLN A 25 -9.52 14.70 3.15
CA GLN A 25 -9.14 13.30 2.88
C GLN A 25 -8.56 13.14 1.47
N PHE A 26 -9.22 13.70 0.45
CA PHE A 26 -8.73 13.64 -0.93
C PHE A 26 -7.43 14.41 -1.11
N TYR A 27 -7.29 15.58 -0.49
CA TYR A 27 -6.06 16.35 -0.51
C TYR A 27 -4.89 15.54 0.06
N ARG A 28 -5.06 14.94 1.25
CA ARG A 28 -4.03 14.10 1.88
C ARG A 28 -3.67 12.89 1.02
N ALA A 29 -4.66 12.22 0.44
CA ALA A 29 -4.45 11.07 -0.43
C ALA A 29 -3.67 11.44 -1.71
N LEU A 30 -4.00 12.57 -2.32
CA LEU A 30 -3.32 13.07 -3.51
C LEU A 30 -1.88 13.50 -3.18
N LEU A 31 -1.69 14.22 -2.07
CA LEU A 31 -0.38 14.66 -1.59
C LEU A 31 0.52 13.46 -1.27
N PHE A 32 -0.03 12.44 -0.61
CA PHE A 32 0.67 11.19 -0.33
C PHE A 32 1.06 10.46 -1.61
N SER A 33 0.16 10.39 -2.59
CA SER A 33 0.41 9.71 -3.86
C SER A 33 1.42 10.44 -4.74
N ALA A 34 1.36 11.78 -4.77
CA ALA A 34 2.27 12.62 -5.53
C ALA A 34 3.68 12.66 -4.92
N SER A 35 3.79 12.57 -3.59
CA SER A 35 5.08 12.53 -2.88
C SER A 35 5.76 11.15 -2.90
N ARG A 36 5.01 10.08 -3.20
CA ARG A 36 5.58 8.74 -3.35
C ARG A 36 6.49 8.65 -4.57
N LYS A 37 7.79 8.60 -4.31
CA LYS A 37 8.77 8.14 -5.31
C LYS A 37 8.62 6.62 -5.46
N LYS A 38 8.66 6.12 -6.70
CA LYS A 38 8.66 4.67 -6.97
C LYS A 38 9.76 4.01 -6.14
N GLY A 39 9.41 2.95 -5.41
CA GLY A 39 10.36 2.24 -4.56
C GLY A 39 10.73 2.95 -3.26
N GLN A 40 10.01 3.99 -2.81
CA GLN A 40 10.33 4.72 -1.57
C GLN A 40 10.56 3.80 -0.36
N ILE A 41 9.71 2.78 -0.16
CA ILE A 41 9.88 1.82 0.94
C ILE A 41 11.17 1.02 0.73
N TRP A 42 11.38 0.45 -0.46
CA TRP A 42 12.60 -0.29 -0.80
C TRP A 42 13.87 0.54 -0.60
N ASN A 43 13.83 1.81 -1.02
CA ASN A 43 14.94 2.74 -0.91
C ASN A 43 15.19 3.20 0.53
N SER A 44 14.19 3.13 1.41
CA SER A 44 14.32 3.43 2.85
C SER A 44 14.93 2.29 3.66
N LEU A 45 15.01 1.08 3.09
CA LEU A 45 15.61 -0.06 3.77
C LEU A 45 17.14 0.05 3.75
N THR A 46 17.76 -0.35 4.86
CA THR A 46 19.20 -0.63 4.90
C THR A 46 19.53 -1.83 4.01
N GLU A 47 20.81 -1.98 3.64
CA GLU A 47 21.25 -3.13 2.83
C GLU A 47 20.97 -4.47 3.53
N GLU A 48 21.11 -4.53 4.85
CA GLU A 48 20.75 -5.72 5.64
C GLU A 48 19.27 -6.07 5.52
N GLN A 49 18.38 -5.07 5.60
CA GLN A 49 16.94 -5.25 5.46
C GLN A 49 16.56 -5.67 4.04
N LYS A 50 17.17 -5.06 3.01
CA LYS A 50 16.97 -5.47 1.60
C LYS A 50 17.40 -6.92 1.39
N ASN A 51 18.57 -7.31 1.90
CA ASN A 51 19.07 -8.67 1.83
C ASN A 51 18.13 -9.66 2.53
N LYS A 52 17.60 -9.29 3.69
CA LYS A 52 16.59 -10.09 4.40
C LYS A 52 15.32 -10.26 3.56
N VAL A 53 14.79 -9.20 2.97
CA VAL A 53 13.59 -9.27 2.11
C VAL A 53 13.83 -10.19 0.92
N LEU A 54 14.96 -10.04 0.22
CA LEU A 54 15.30 -10.91 -0.93
C LEU A 54 15.49 -12.37 -0.52
N LYS A 55 16.10 -12.61 0.65
CA LYS A 55 16.27 -13.95 1.20
C LYS A 55 14.91 -14.58 1.50
N THR A 56 14.03 -13.89 2.23
CA THR A 56 12.69 -14.38 2.55
C THR A 56 11.85 -14.61 1.29
N PHE A 57 12.00 -13.77 0.26
CA PHE A 57 11.35 -13.98 -1.02
C PHE A 57 11.79 -15.31 -1.67
N LYS A 58 13.10 -15.57 -1.74
CA LYS A 58 13.63 -16.85 -2.26
C LYS A 58 13.17 -18.04 -1.43
N GLU A 59 13.15 -17.92 -0.11
CA GLU A 59 12.70 -18.97 0.80
C GLU A 59 11.21 -19.29 0.63
N SER A 60 10.39 -18.28 0.31
CA SER A 60 8.94 -18.45 0.09
C SER A 60 8.60 -19.24 -1.16
N GLN A 61 9.51 -19.30 -2.14
CA GLN A 61 9.33 -20.10 -3.36
C GLN A 61 9.55 -21.60 -3.11
N GLN A 62 10.09 -21.98 -1.94
CA GLN A 62 10.32 -23.37 -1.59
C GLN A 62 9.08 -23.93 -0.88
N THR A 63 8.33 -24.80 -1.56
CA THR A 63 7.09 -25.39 -1.00
C THR A 63 7.27 -26.04 0.36
N LYS A 64 8.46 -26.61 0.63
CA LYS A 64 8.82 -27.20 1.94
C LYS A 64 8.82 -26.20 3.10
N ASN A 65 8.97 -24.90 2.82
CA ASN A 65 8.95 -23.83 3.81
C ASN A 65 7.54 -23.26 4.02
N LEU A 66 6.57 -23.69 3.22
CA LEU A 66 5.18 -23.21 3.31
C LEU A 66 4.41 -23.98 4.38
N VAL A 67 3.52 -23.27 5.07
CA VAL A 67 2.59 -23.84 6.04
C VAL A 67 1.19 -23.75 5.45
N SER A 68 0.40 -24.81 5.57
CA SER A 68 -0.98 -24.80 5.06
C SER A 68 -1.82 -23.76 5.78
N HIS A 69 -2.81 -23.22 5.06
CA HIS A 69 -3.76 -22.25 5.62
C HIS A 69 -4.41 -22.78 6.91
N GLU A 70 -4.88 -24.02 6.90
CA GLU A 70 -5.48 -24.68 8.07
C GLU A 70 -4.55 -24.69 9.30
N LYS A 71 -3.25 -24.98 9.10
CA LYS A 71 -2.26 -24.98 10.19
C LYS A 71 -2.05 -23.58 10.75
N VAL A 72 -2.03 -22.55 9.90
CA VAL A 72 -1.91 -21.16 10.34
C VAL A 72 -3.15 -20.72 11.13
N MET A 73 -4.34 -21.00 10.61
CA MET A 73 -5.61 -20.63 11.25
C MET A 73 -5.79 -21.34 12.60
N LYS A 74 -5.44 -22.62 12.68
CA LYS A 74 -5.46 -23.38 13.94
C LYS A 74 -4.49 -22.80 14.97
N LYS A 75 -3.29 -22.38 14.56
CA LYS A 75 -2.25 -21.83 15.45
C LYS A 75 -2.67 -20.48 16.07
N TYR A 76 -3.40 -19.66 15.33
CA TYR A 76 -3.78 -18.31 15.76
C TYR A 76 -5.27 -18.19 16.12
N SER A 77 -5.95 -19.32 16.37
CA SER A 77 -7.40 -19.38 16.68
C SER A 77 -7.84 -18.43 17.78
N LYS A 78 -7.01 -18.23 18.82
CA LYS A 78 -7.30 -17.30 19.93
C LYS A 78 -7.48 -15.82 19.53
N TRP A 79 -7.02 -15.43 18.34
CA TRP A 79 -7.18 -14.07 17.80
C TRP A 79 -8.28 -14.00 16.73
N LEU A 80 -8.87 -15.14 16.37
CA LEU A 80 -9.90 -15.24 15.33
C LEU A 80 -11.33 -15.19 15.90
N THR A 81 -11.48 -15.31 17.22
CA THR A 81 -12.74 -15.10 17.92
C THR A 81 -12.94 -13.62 18.22
N LYS A 82 -14.11 -13.10 17.82
CA LYS A 82 -14.55 -11.72 18.01
C LYS A 82 -15.08 -11.49 19.42
#